data_AF-A0A357AUB2-F1
#
_entry.id   AF-A0A357AUB2-F1
#
_cell.length_a   1.000
_cell.length_b   1.000
_cell.length_c   1.000
_cell.angle_alpha   90.00
_cell.angle_beta   90.00
_cell.angle_gamma   90.00
#
_symmetry.space_group_name_H-M   'P 1'
#
loop_
_entity.id
_entity.type
_entity.pdbx_description
1 polymer ?
#
loop_
_entity_poly.entity_id
_entity_poly.type
_entity_poly.pdbx_seq_one_letter_code
_entity_poly.pdbx_strand_id
1 'polypeptide(L)'
;MEEQKRPIGEDWLALWIGLGIFVLGLGAFAGVNVLGWGAKVNVWIDAAKAVVPVSGAFKEMPSIVSLILTYLFMLGLMLIAARCMRADIKKFAAGFTLVFWISYGCWFTGHYAYIAATPDVLAKYGINWSLNLTGEAGFIVALLAGLVIGNFFPKLAAFMGEATRPELYIKTAIVILGAGLGAKAAESMSLASAILFRGLCASVEVYLIDWAVVYLVARTVFKFNREWAVPLASGISICGVSAAIATGAAIRARPVVPIMVSSLVVIFAVVELLLLPFIAQALLWTEPMVAGDWMGLAVKTDGAAIASGAIVDALVRAKALAMEGIHYQEGWIMMPATTSKIFIDFFIGIWAFVLAIIWCSKIECRGEVKAVEIWERFPKFVLGYMLTFVLLLAFSLSSPEALKAAKGATSQMDAFRVLFFVMTFFTIGVISNFRKLWAEGIGKLAAVYLLCLFGFIVWVGLLISYIFFHGIKPPLVVG
;
A
#
# COMPACT_ATOMS: atom_id res chain seq x y z
N MET A 1 -20.10 -21.93 -29.46
CA MET A 1 -19.77 -20.65 -28.80
C MET A 1 -18.81 -20.97 -27.69
N GLU A 2 -17.51 -20.78 -27.92
CA GLU A 2 -16.52 -20.97 -26.86
C GLU A 2 -16.84 -20.02 -25.70
N GLU A 3 -17.02 -20.62 -24.53
CA GLU A 3 -17.19 -19.91 -23.27
C GLU A 3 -15.95 -19.03 -23.06
N GLN A 4 -16.08 -17.73 -23.35
CA GLN A 4 -14.97 -16.79 -23.28
C GLN A 4 -14.55 -16.67 -21.81
N LYS A 5 -13.59 -17.50 -21.38
CA LYS A 5 -13.06 -17.49 -20.00
C LYS A 5 -12.73 -16.05 -19.64
N ARG A 6 -13.35 -15.54 -18.57
CA ARG A 6 -13.10 -14.19 -18.06
C ARG A 6 -11.60 -14.03 -17.78
N PRO A 7 -10.98 -12.89 -18.15
CA PRO A 7 -9.58 -12.63 -17.79
C PRO A 7 -9.39 -12.68 -16.27
N ILE A 8 -8.23 -13.15 -15.84
CA ILE A 8 -7.90 -13.28 -14.40
C ILE A 8 -7.72 -11.86 -13.85
N GLY A 9 -8.38 -11.57 -12.72
CA GLY A 9 -8.31 -10.24 -12.10
C GLY A 9 -6.92 -9.93 -11.52
N GLU A 10 -6.60 -8.64 -11.44
CA GLU A 10 -5.33 -8.13 -10.88
C GLU A 10 -5.05 -8.65 -9.46
N ASP A 11 -6.10 -8.88 -8.68
CA ASP A 11 -6.03 -9.36 -7.30
C ASP A 11 -5.51 -10.80 -7.19
N TRP A 12 -5.95 -11.71 -8.07
CA TRP A 12 -5.42 -13.07 -8.16
C TRP A 12 -3.96 -13.09 -8.66
N LEU A 13 -3.64 -12.20 -9.59
CA LEU A 13 -2.28 -12.06 -10.12
C LEU A 13 -1.32 -11.54 -9.06
N ALA A 14 -1.73 -10.52 -8.31
CA ALA A 14 -0.98 -10.00 -7.19
C ALA A 14 -0.73 -11.07 -6.12
N LEU A 15 -1.75 -11.87 -5.80
CA LEU A 15 -1.61 -13.03 -4.91
C LEU A 15 -0.54 -14.00 -5.43
N TRP A 16 -0.63 -14.46 -6.68
CA TRP A 16 0.30 -15.47 -7.21
C TRP A 16 1.72 -14.95 -7.36
N ILE A 17 1.90 -13.71 -7.80
CA ILE A 17 3.22 -13.11 -7.96
C ILE A 17 3.87 -12.88 -6.60
N GLY A 18 3.11 -12.36 -5.62
CA GLY A 18 3.58 -12.19 -4.26
C GLY A 18 3.98 -13.52 -3.61
N LEU A 19 3.15 -14.56 -3.77
CA LEU A 19 3.48 -15.91 -3.30
C LEU A 19 4.67 -16.52 -4.05
N GLY A 20 4.83 -16.23 -5.34
CA GLY A 20 5.99 -16.66 -6.12
C GLY A 20 7.29 -16.06 -5.56
N ILE A 21 7.32 -14.75 -5.32
CA ILE A 21 8.48 -14.08 -4.71
C ILE A 21 8.73 -14.59 -3.28
N PHE A 22 7.66 -14.80 -2.52
CA PHE A 22 7.74 -15.42 -1.20
C PHE A 22 8.42 -16.79 -1.25
N VAL A 23 7.94 -17.71 -2.09
CA VAL A 23 8.53 -19.05 -2.23
C VAL A 23 9.99 -18.97 -2.67
N LEU A 24 10.34 -18.08 -3.59
CA LEU A 24 11.73 -17.87 -4.00
C LEU A 24 12.60 -17.39 -2.83
N GLY A 25 12.11 -16.46 -2.02
CA GLY A 25 12.84 -15.97 -0.85
C GLY A 25 12.98 -17.02 0.27
N LEU A 26 12.10 -18.03 0.34
CA LEU A 26 12.28 -19.18 1.24
C LEU A 26 13.56 -19.99 0.92
N GLY A 27 14.12 -19.87 -0.29
CA GLY A 27 15.41 -20.47 -0.62
C GLY A 27 16.54 -20.07 0.34
N ALA A 28 16.44 -18.89 0.96
CA ALA A 28 17.39 -18.43 1.96
C ALA A 28 17.48 -19.36 3.19
N PHE A 29 16.38 -20.06 3.54
CA PHE A 29 16.37 -21.07 4.61
C PHE A 29 17.24 -22.29 4.28
N ALA A 30 17.39 -22.61 2.99
CA ALA A 30 18.28 -23.66 2.51
C ALA A 30 19.71 -23.15 2.23
N GLY A 31 20.04 -21.91 2.63
CA GLY A 31 21.31 -21.25 2.31
C GLY A 31 21.43 -20.79 0.85
N VAL A 32 20.37 -20.93 0.04
CA VAL A 32 20.35 -20.53 -1.36
C VAL A 32 19.81 -19.11 -1.48
N ASN A 33 20.66 -18.15 -1.83
CA ASN A 33 20.28 -16.74 -1.98
C ASN A 33 19.58 -16.48 -3.33
N VAL A 34 18.40 -17.09 -3.56
CA VAL A 34 17.68 -17.06 -4.85
C VAL A 34 17.31 -15.65 -5.30
N LEU A 35 17.08 -14.73 -4.36
CA LEU A 35 16.69 -13.35 -4.62
C LEU A 35 17.79 -12.34 -4.20
N GLY A 36 18.90 -12.82 -3.65
CA GLY A 36 19.95 -11.98 -3.08
C GLY A 36 20.73 -11.14 -4.09
N TRP A 37 20.63 -11.46 -5.38
CA TRP A 37 21.21 -10.69 -6.49
C TRP A 37 20.39 -9.43 -6.82
N GLY A 38 19.18 -9.29 -6.26
CA GLY A 38 18.34 -8.11 -6.46
C GLY A 38 19.06 -6.82 -6.06
N ALA A 39 18.77 -5.72 -6.74
CA ALA A 39 19.42 -4.44 -6.52
C ALA A 39 18.76 -3.68 -5.38
N LYS A 40 19.55 -3.29 -4.37
CA LYS A 40 19.16 -2.31 -3.35
C LYS A 40 19.94 -1.02 -3.54
N VAL A 41 19.36 0.08 -3.06
CA VAL A 41 19.99 1.39 -3.04
C VAL A 41 20.35 1.74 -1.61
N ASN A 42 21.62 2.04 -1.35
CA ASN A 42 22.08 2.60 -0.09
C ASN A 42 22.08 4.13 -0.19
N VAL A 43 22.01 4.82 0.96
CA VAL A 43 22.20 6.27 1.00
C VAL A 43 23.57 6.64 0.43
N TRP A 44 23.61 7.64 -0.45
CA TRP A 44 24.80 7.91 -1.27
C TRP A 44 25.10 9.40 -1.46
N ILE A 45 26.39 9.71 -1.58
CA ILE A 45 26.92 10.94 -2.20
C ILE A 45 27.61 10.62 -3.51
N ASP A 46 28.38 9.52 -3.51
CA ASP A 46 28.95 8.93 -4.71
C ASP A 46 27.94 7.96 -5.34
N ALA A 47 27.33 8.40 -6.45
CA ALA A 47 26.34 7.64 -7.21
C ALA A 47 26.86 6.27 -7.67
N ALA A 48 28.17 6.11 -7.90
CA ALA A 48 28.74 4.85 -8.36
C ALA A 48 28.66 3.73 -7.32
N LYS A 49 28.52 4.08 -6.03
CA LYS A 49 28.45 3.13 -4.89
C LYS A 49 27.04 2.96 -4.32
N ALA A 50 26.07 3.65 -4.90
CA ALA A 50 24.71 3.69 -4.39
C ALA A 50 23.99 2.34 -4.53
N VAL A 51 24.16 1.67 -5.68
CA VAL A 51 23.48 0.42 -6.00
C VAL A 51 24.37 -0.76 -5.64
N VAL A 52 23.85 -1.69 -4.84
CA VAL A 52 24.54 -2.94 -4.49
C VAL A 52 23.56 -4.11 -4.49
N PRO A 53 24.03 -5.36 -4.65
CA PRO A 53 23.20 -6.53 -4.41
C PRO A 53 22.69 -6.59 -2.97
N VAL A 54 21.49 -7.13 -2.78
CA VAL A 54 20.86 -7.23 -1.45
C VAL A 54 21.67 -8.10 -0.50
N SER A 55 22.09 -9.28 -0.97
CA SER A 55 22.86 -10.25 -0.19
C SER A 55 24.36 -10.10 -0.42
N GLY A 56 25.13 -10.18 0.66
CA GLY A 56 26.60 -10.18 0.60
C GLY A 56 27.19 -11.38 -0.16
N ALA A 57 26.40 -12.43 -0.39
CA ALA A 57 26.80 -13.57 -1.23
C ALA A 57 27.10 -13.15 -2.68
N PHE A 58 26.54 -12.03 -3.15
CA PHE A 58 26.73 -11.50 -4.50
C PHE A 58 27.61 -10.25 -4.53
N LYS A 59 28.42 -9.97 -3.49
CA LYS A 59 29.25 -8.75 -3.41
C LYS A 59 30.18 -8.52 -4.61
N GLU A 60 30.61 -9.58 -5.28
CA GLU A 60 31.47 -9.53 -6.48
C GLU A 60 30.69 -9.23 -7.77
N MET A 61 29.35 -9.28 -7.73
CA MET A 61 28.50 -8.97 -8.87
C MET A 61 28.53 -7.46 -9.16
N PRO A 62 28.80 -7.03 -10.41
CA PRO A 62 28.73 -5.62 -10.75
C PRO A 62 27.33 -5.05 -10.51
N SER A 63 27.24 -3.86 -9.90
CA SER A 63 25.98 -3.21 -9.54
C SER A 63 25.02 -3.05 -10.71
N ILE A 64 25.55 -2.75 -11.91
CA ILE A 64 24.74 -2.63 -13.13
C ILE A 64 24.12 -3.97 -13.55
N VAL A 65 24.81 -5.08 -13.33
CA VAL A 65 24.29 -6.42 -13.64
C VAL A 65 23.16 -6.76 -12.67
N SER A 66 23.34 -6.49 -11.38
CA SER A 66 22.29 -6.65 -10.36
C SER A 66 21.04 -5.84 -10.71
N LEU A 67 21.20 -4.58 -11.15
CA LEU A 67 20.09 -3.72 -11.55
C LEU A 67 19.37 -4.22 -12.81
N ILE A 68 20.12 -4.61 -13.85
CA ILE A 68 19.53 -5.14 -15.09
C ILE A 68 18.80 -6.46 -14.82
N LEU A 69 19.37 -7.36 -14.02
CA LEU A 69 18.69 -8.60 -13.63
C LEU A 69 17.40 -8.31 -12.85
N THR A 70 17.41 -7.30 -11.99
CA THR A 70 16.23 -6.88 -11.22
C THR A 70 15.13 -6.40 -12.16
N TYR A 71 15.47 -5.55 -13.12
CA TYR A 71 14.56 -5.12 -14.16
C TYR A 71 13.99 -6.30 -14.97
N LEU A 72 14.85 -7.18 -15.48
CA LEU A 72 14.43 -8.30 -16.33
C LEU A 72 13.53 -9.29 -15.57
N PHE A 73 13.83 -9.56 -14.31
CA PHE A 73 13.01 -10.42 -13.47
C PHE A 73 11.63 -9.81 -13.22
N MET A 74 11.57 -8.52 -12.84
CA MET A 74 10.30 -7.85 -12.62
C MET A 74 9.49 -7.72 -13.92
N LEU A 75 10.15 -7.41 -15.04
CA LEU A 75 9.52 -7.41 -16.36
C LEU A 75 8.95 -8.80 -16.67
N GLY A 76 9.71 -9.88 -16.46
CA GLY A 76 9.24 -11.25 -16.67
C GLY A 76 7.97 -11.58 -15.87
N LEU A 77 7.97 -11.28 -14.56
CA LEU A 77 6.80 -11.47 -13.70
C LEU A 77 5.58 -10.66 -14.18
N MET A 78 5.81 -9.39 -14.55
CA MET A 78 4.72 -8.51 -15.00
C MET A 78 4.23 -8.86 -16.40
N LEU A 79 5.05 -9.42 -17.28
CA LEU A 79 4.62 -9.94 -18.59
C LEU A 79 3.76 -11.20 -18.45
N ILE A 80 4.05 -12.07 -17.46
CA ILE A 80 3.17 -13.19 -17.12
C ILE A 80 1.81 -12.65 -16.67
N ALA A 81 1.79 -11.65 -15.79
CA ALA A 81 0.56 -10.98 -15.36
C ALA A 81 -0.21 -10.37 -16.55
N ALA A 82 0.49 -9.63 -17.42
CA ALA A 82 -0.07 -9.02 -18.63
C ALA A 82 -0.71 -10.07 -19.56
N ARG A 83 -0.04 -11.21 -19.75
CA ARG A 83 -0.54 -12.34 -20.55
C ARG A 83 -1.85 -12.89 -19.98
N CYS A 84 -1.92 -13.08 -18.66
CA CYS A 84 -3.11 -13.58 -17.96
C CYS A 84 -4.29 -12.60 -17.99
N MET A 85 -4.02 -11.29 -17.97
CA MET A 85 -5.03 -10.24 -18.15
C MET A 85 -5.46 -10.03 -19.61
N ARG A 86 -4.78 -10.68 -20.57
CA ARG A 86 -4.92 -10.44 -22.02
C ARG A 86 -4.59 -8.99 -22.43
N ALA A 87 -3.66 -8.36 -21.73
CA ALA A 87 -3.09 -7.08 -22.11
C ALA A 87 -2.23 -7.20 -23.39
N ASP A 88 -2.02 -6.09 -24.09
CA ASP A 88 -1.08 -6.02 -25.20
C ASP A 88 0.36 -6.13 -24.67
N ILE A 89 0.99 -7.29 -24.87
CA ILE A 89 2.31 -7.62 -24.30
C ILE A 89 3.38 -6.62 -24.74
N LYS A 90 3.34 -6.14 -25.99
CA LYS A 90 4.36 -5.21 -26.50
C LYS A 90 4.21 -3.82 -25.88
N LYS A 91 2.97 -3.32 -25.83
CA LYS A 91 2.68 -2.04 -25.17
C LYS A 91 2.92 -2.11 -23.68
N PHE A 92 2.54 -3.21 -23.04
CA PHE A 92 2.78 -3.45 -21.63
C PHE A 92 4.29 -3.47 -21.33
N ALA A 93 5.10 -4.20 -22.11
CA ALA A 93 6.55 -4.24 -21.92
C ALA A 93 7.19 -2.85 -22.04
N ALA A 94 6.80 -2.08 -23.05
CA ALA A 94 7.31 -0.73 -23.27
C ALA A 94 6.88 0.24 -22.16
N GLY A 95 5.60 0.22 -21.78
CA GLY A 95 5.07 1.01 -20.67
C GLY A 95 5.72 0.64 -19.33
N PHE A 96 5.86 -0.66 -19.05
CA PHE A 96 6.48 -1.18 -17.84
C PHE A 96 7.95 -0.76 -17.74
N THR A 97 8.66 -0.74 -18.86
CA THR A 97 10.06 -0.29 -18.90
C THR A 97 10.18 1.14 -18.41
N LEU A 98 9.30 2.04 -18.87
CA LEU A 98 9.27 3.42 -18.37
C LEU A 98 8.84 3.50 -16.91
N VAL A 99 7.81 2.75 -16.51
CA VAL A 99 7.36 2.69 -15.11
C VAL A 99 8.52 2.29 -14.20
N PHE A 100 9.21 1.20 -14.52
CA PHE A 100 10.32 0.69 -13.73
C PHE A 100 11.46 1.69 -13.63
N TRP A 101 11.99 2.18 -14.76
CA TRP A 101 13.20 3.02 -14.74
C TRP A 101 12.95 4.40 -14.14
N ILE A 102 11.79 5.00 -14.37
CA ILE A 102 11.44 6.28 -13.73
C ILE A 102 11.25 6.07 -12.23
N SER A 103 10.54 5.02 -11.82
CA SER A 103 10.32 4.72 -10.39
C SER A 103 11.64 4.40 -9.69
N TYR A 104 12.53 3.61 -10.31
CA TYR A 104 13.85 3.33 -9.78
C TYR A 104 14.71 4.59 -9.69
N GLY A 105 14.65 5.48 -10.69
CA GLY A 105 15.31 6.78 -10.62
C GLY A 105 14.80 7.66 -9.47
N CYS A 106 13.50 7.63 -9.19
CA CYS A 106 12.91 8.32 -8.04
C CYS A 106 13.37 7.70 -6.71
N TRP A 107 13.41 6.36 -6.63
CA TRP A 107 13.95 5.65 -5.47
C TRP A 107 15.42 5.99 -5.23
N PHE A 108 16.21 5.97 -6.30
CA PHE A 108 17.62 6.29 -6.30
C PHE A 108 17.89 7.72 -5.83
N THR A 109 17.16 8.70 -6.37
CA THR A 109 17.27 10.11 -5.97
C THR A 109 16.82 10.33 -4.53
N GLY A 110 15.78 9.62 -4.06
CA GLY A 110 15.37 9.63 -2.65
C GLY A 110 16.49 9.25 -1.69
N HIS A 111 17.42 8.37 -2.10
CA HIS A 111 18.58 7.94 -1.30
C HIS A 111 19.78 8.90 -1.38
N TYR A 112 19.66 10.02 -2.07
CA TYR A 112 20.71 11.03 -2.06
C TYR A 112 20.92 11.56 -0.63
N ALA A 113 22.18 11.64 -0.16
CA ALA A 113 22.46 11.91 1.25
C ALA A 113 21.87 13.23 1.76
N TYR A 114 21.82 14.29 0.94
CA TYR A 114 21.17 15.54 1.33
C TYR A 114 19.64 15.42 1.52
N ILE A 115 19.02 14.34 1.03
CA ILE A 115 17.61 14.02 1.26
C ILE A 115 17.48 13.03 2.42
N ALA A 116 18.19 11.90 2.32
CA ALA A 116 17.96 10.73 3.17
C ALA A 116 18.78 10.68 4.45
N ALA A 117 19.95 11.32 4.53
CA ALA A 117 20.81 11.15 5.68
C ALA A 117 20.14 11.71 6.94
N THR A 118 20.11 10.91 8.00
CA THR A 118 19.64 11.31 9.33
C THR A 118 20.79 11.95 10.13
N PRO A 119 20.53 12.74 11.20
CA PRO A 119 21.56 13.46 11.94
C PRO A 119 22.72 12.60 12.45
N ASP A 120 22.46 11.35 12.82
CA ASP A 120 23.44 10.38 13.31
C ASP A 120 24.44 9.92 12.24
N VAL A 121 24.08 9.98 10.96
CA VAL A 121 24.93 9.52 9.84
C VAL A 121 25.48 10.65 8.98
N LEU A 122 25.19 11.92 9.29
CA LEU A 122 25.72 13.08 8.54
C LEU A 122 27.25 13.07 8.45
N ALA A 123 27.92 12.81 9.57
CA ALA A 123 29.38 12.75 9.66
C ALA A 123 29.98 11.64 8.78
N LYS A 124 29.29 10.48 8.66
CA LYS A 124 29.70 9.36 7.79
C LYS A 124 29.76 9.77 6.32
N TYR A 125 28.89 10.69 5.91
CA TYR A 125 28.82 11.18 4.54
C TYR A 125 29.58 12.51 4.35
N GLY A 126 30.17 13.11 5.40
CA GLY A 126 30.91 14.36 5.28
C GLY A 126 30.04 15.57 4.87
N ILE A 127 28.75 15.55 5.22
CA ILE A 127 27.80 16.64 4.96
C ILE A 127 27.34 17.28 6.27
N ASN A 128 27.03 18.57 6.22
CA ASN A 128 26.64 19.36 7.39
C ASN A 128 25.12 19.54 7.53
N TRP A 129 24.35 19.20 6.50
CA TRP A 129 22.91 19.33 6.47
C TRP A 129 22.26 18.28 5.56
N SER A 130 21.01 17.94 5.87
CA SER A 130 20.13 17.12 5.04
C SER A 130 18.67 17.46 5.33
N LEU A 131 17.74 16.97 4.52
CA LEU A 131 16.30 17.07 4.77
C LEU A 131 15.81 16.10 5.85
N ASN A 132 16.64 15.13 6.26
CA ASN A 132 16.30 14.14 7.28
C ASN A 132 15.01 13.34 6.93
N LEU A 133 14.86 12.92 5.67
CA LEU A 133 13.65 12.26 5.16
C LEU A 133 13.81 10.74 4.90
N THR A 134 14.97 10.18 5.27
CA THR A 134 15.37 8.79 4.99
C THR A 134 15.28 8.43 3.48
N GLY A 135 15.62 7.18 3.11
CA GLY A 135 15.62 6.76 1.70
C GLY A 135 14.20 6.68 1.10
N GLU A 136 13.23 6.47 1.97
CA GLU A 136 11.78 6.37 1.70
C GLU A 136 11.20 7.65 1.10
N ALA A 137 11.90 8.79 1.21
CA ALA A 137 11.61 10.00 0.44
C ALA A 137 11.46 9.72 -1.07
N GLY A 138 12.11 8.67 -1.58
CA GLY A 138 11.96 8.22 -2.97
C GLY A 138 10.53 7.88 -3.37
N PHE A 139 9.66 7.46 -2.43
CA PHE A 139 8.24 7.24 -2.68
C PHE A 139 7.49 8.55 -2.98
N ILE A 140 7.84 9.62 -2.26
CA ILE A 140 7.25 10.95 -2.46
C ILE A 140 7.72 11.52 -3.79
N VAL A 141 9.02 11.39 -4.10
CA VAL A 141 9.59 11.80 -5.39
C VAL A 141 8.90 11.05 -6.55
N ALA A 142 8.66 9.75 -6.40
CA ALA A 142 7.98 8.94 -7.40
C ALA A 142 6.54 9.41 -7.65
N LEU A 143 5.78 9.69 -6.59
CA LEU A 143 4.42 10.23 -6.70
C LEU A 143 4.42 11.59 -7.42
N LEU A 144 5.30 12.51 -7.03
CA LEU A 144 5.41 13.82 -7.67
C LEU A 144 5.80 13.70 -9.14
N ALA A 145 6.76 12.84 -9.50
CA ALA A 145 7.14 12.58 -10.88
C ALA A 145 5.96 12.02 -11.69
N GLY A 146 5.20 11.09 -11.11
CA GLY A 146 3.98 10.57 -11.70
C GLY A 146 2.94 11.65 -11.96
N LEU A 147 2.68 12.52 -10.98
CA LEU A 147 1.73 13.63 -11.11
C LEU A 147 2.15 14.62 -12.21
N VAL A 148 3.45 14.89 -12.31
CA VAL A 148 4.00 15.71 -13.39
C VAL A 148 3.70 15.06 -14.75
N ILE A 149 3.96 13.77 -14.91
CA ILE A 149 3.68 13.04 -16.15
C ILE A 149 2.18 13.01 -16.47
N GLY A 150 1.34 12.67 -15.49
CA GLY A 150 -0.11 12.54 -15.65
C GLY A 150 -0.81 13.84 -16.05
N ASN A 151 -0.31 14.99 -15.58
CA ASN A 151 -0.96 16.29 -15.80
C ASN A 151 -0.29 17.16 -16.87
N PHE A 152 1.02 17.04 -17.09
CA PHE A 152 1.76 17.86 -18.06
C PHE A 152 2.20 17.07 -19.30
N PHE A 153 2.29 15.74 -19.24
CA PHE A 153 2.74 14.88 -20.36
C PHE A 153 1.71 13.78 -20.71
N PRO A 154 0.46 14.14 -21.09
CA PRO A 154 -0.62 13.17 -21.28
C PRO A 154 -0.34 12.12 -22.36
N LYS A 155 0.45 12.44 -23.39
CA LYS A 155 0.88 11.46 -24.42
C LYS A 155 1.77 10.37 -23.82
N LEU A 156 2.67 10.75 -22.91
CA LEU A 156 3.54 9.81 -22.21
C LEU A 156 2.73 8.96 -21.23
N ALA A 157 1.82 9.59 -20.46
CA ALA A 157 0.90 8.87 -19.59
C ALA A 157 0.06 7.83 -20.36
N ALA A 158 -0.48 8.21 -21.53
CA ALA A 158 -1.24 7.29 -22.39
C ALA A 158 -0.37 6.14 -22.94
N PHE A 159 0.88 6.40 -23.30
CA PHE A 159 1.81 5.36 -23.75
C PHE A 159 2.10 4.32 -22.65
N MET A 160 2.20 4.78 -21.40
CA MET A 160 2.44 3.91 -20.23
C MET A 160 1.16 3.25 -19.71
N GLY A 161 -0.01 3.61 -20.23
CA GLY A 161 -1.32 3.26 -19.66
C GLY A 161 -1.54 1.76 -19.44
N GLU A 162 -1.06 0.91 -20.34
CA GLU A 162 -1.22 -0.55 -20.22
C GLU A 162 -0.52 -1.13 -18.97
N ALA A 163 0.62 -0.53 -18.57
CA ALA A 163 1.39 -0.89 -17.40
C ALA A 163 1.09 -0.01 -16.18
N THR A 164 0.25 1.01 -16.29
CA THR A 164 -0.06 1.90 -15.17
C THR A 164 -1.11 1.26 -14.25
N ARG A 165 -0.66 0.27 -13.46
CA ARG A 165 -1.50 -0.67 -12.70
C ARG A 165 -1.16 -0.61 -11.19
N PRO A 166 -1.49 0.49 -10.49
CA PRO A 166 -1.06 0.66 -9.10
C PRO A 166 -1.58 -0.43 -8.15
N GLU A 167 -2.80 -0.91 -8.38
CA GLU A 167 -3.43 -1.99 -7.60
C GLU A 167 -2.67 -3.30 -7.70
N LEU A 168 -2.28 -3.71 -8.92
CA LEU A 168 -1.45 -4.91 -9.14
C LEU A 168 -0.13 -4.82 -8.36
N TYR A 169 0.53 -3.65 -8.39
CA TYR A 169 1.81 -3.45 -7.73
C TYR A 169 1.69 -3.46 -6.21
N ILE A 170 0.78 -2.67 -5.64
CA ILE A 170 0.65 -2.60 -4.18
C ILE A 170 0.19 -3.93 -3.62
N LYS A 171 -0.80 -4.60 -4.23
CA LYS A 171 -1.31 -5.87 -3.71
C LYS A 171 -0.22 -6.95 -3.74
N THR A 172 0.62 -6.97 -4.77
CA THR A 172 1.79 -7.85 -4.83
C THR A 172 2.74 -7.56 -3.68
N ALA A 173 3.03 -6.28 -3.43
CA ALA A 173 3.90 -5.85 -2.36
C ALA A 173 3.34 -6.18 -0.97
N ILE A 174 2.03 -6.07 -0.76
CA ILE A 174 1.35 -6.41 0.50
C ILE A 174 1.48 -7.91 0.79
N VAL A 175 1.31 -8.76 -0.21
CA VAL A 175 1.51 -10.21 -0.03
C VAL A 175 2.95 -10.51 0.39
N ILE A 176 3.94 -9.80 -0.17
CA ILE A 176 5.34 -9.93 0.27
C ILE A 176 5.54 -9.35 1.68
N LEU A 177 4.89 -8.23 1.99
CA LEU A 177 4.96 -7.54 3.27
C LEU A 177 4.50 -8.43 4.43
N GLY A 178 3.51 -9.30 4.21
CA GLY A 178 3.04 -10.26 5.21
C GLY A 178 4.18 -11.10 5.78
N ALA A 179 5.10 -11.58 4.94
CA ALA A 179 6.29 -12.31 5.37
C ALA A 179 7.19 -11.48 6.31
N GLY A 180 7.46 -10.23 5.93
CA GLY A 180 8.28 -9.30 6.70
C GLY A 180 7.66 -8.97 8.06
N LEU A 181 6.36 -8.64 8.09
CA LEU A 181 5.63 -8.35 9.32
C LEU A 181 5.46 -9.60 10.21
N GLY A 182 5.34 -10.80 9.62
CA GLY A 182 5.32 -12.06 10.37
C GLY A 182 6.63 -12.32 11.09
N ALA A 183 7.76 -12.14 10.42
CA ALA A 183 9.09 -12.23 11.06
C ALA A 183 9.29 -11.13 12.11
N LYS A 184 8.81 -9.91 11.84
CA LYS A 184 8.87 -8.77 12.77
C LYS A 184 8.03 -9.01 14.02
N ALA A 185 6.84 -9.58 13.87
CA ALA A 185 5.95 -9.90 14.98
C ALA A 185 6.57 -10.92 15.95
N ALA A 186 7.43 -11.82 15.46
CA ALA A 186 8.17 -12.75 16.31
C ALA A 186 9.24 -12.07 17.18
N GLU A 187 9.69 -10.85 16.86
CA GLU A 187 10.63 -10.08 17.71
C GLU A 187 9.98 -9.60 19.01
N SER A 188 8.68 -9.31 18.98
CA SER A 188 7.89 -8.93 20.16
C SER A 188 6.44 -9.38 20.00
N MET A 189 6.17 -10.63 20.38
CA MET A 189 4.83 -11.22 20.29
C MET A 189 3.80 -10.46 21.13
N SER A 190 4.19 -9.97 22.30
CA SER A 190 3.30 -9.20 23.17
C SER A 190 2.85 -7.90 22.51
N LEU A 191 3.79 -7.14 21.92
CA LEU A 191 3.47 -5.91 21.20
C LEU A 191 2.68 -6.21 19.92
N ALA A 192 3.12 -7.19 19.13
CA ALA A 192 2.49 -7.55 17.86
C ALA A 192 1.05 -8.04 18.04
N SER A 193 0.80 -8.96 18.98
CA SER A 193 -0.55 -9.44 19.28
C SER A 193 -1.46 -8.31 19.75
N ALA A 194 -0.93 -7.37 20.52
CA ALA A 194 -1.68 -6.22 20.98
C ALA A 194 -1.97 -5.22 19.85
N ILE A 195 -1.06 -5.04 18.87
CA ILE A 195 -1.32 -4.28 17.64
C ILE A 195 -2.41 -4.96 16.80
N LEU A 196 -2.32 -6.28 16.60
CA LEU A 196 -3.31 -7.06 15.84
C LEU A 196 -4.71 -6.94 16.44
N PHE A 197 -4.83 -7.14 17.76
CA PHE A 197 -6.12 -7.05 18.43
C PHE A 197 -6.70 -5.63 18.36
N ARG A 198 -5.87 -4.62 18.62
CA ARG A 198 -6.29 -3.21 18.57
C ARG A 198 -6.67 -2.75 17.18
N GLY A 199 -5.90 -3.13 16.16
CA GLY A 199 -6.20 -2.85 14.77
C GLY A 199 -7.49 -3.54 14.32
N LEU A 200 -7.76 -4.75 14.79
CA LEU A 200 -9.05 -5.42 14.57
C LEU A 200 -10.19 -4.59 15.21
N CYS A 201 -10.08 -4.20 16.47
CA CYS A 201 -11.09 -3.38 17.15
C CYS A 201 -11.30 -2.03 16.45
N ALA A 202 -10.23 -1.34 16.07
CA ALA A 202 -10.27 -0.09 15.32
C ALA A 202 -10.93 -0.26 13.95
N SER A 203 -10.66 -1.36 13.24
CA SER A 203 -11.26 -1.61 11.92
C SER A 203 -12.78 -1.79 11.94
N VAL A 204 -13.35 -2.27 13.06
CA VAL A 204 -14.81 -2.45 13.20
C VAL A 204 -15.53 -1.10 13.24
N GLU A 205 -14.89 -0.07 13.82
CA GLU A 205 -15.43 1.27 13.90
C GLU A 205 -15.72 1.86 12.51
N VAL A 206 -14.82 1.65 11.54
CA VAL A 206 -14.99 2.08 10.14
C VAL A 206 -16.31 1.61 9.53
N TYR A 207 -16.77 0.40 9.87
CA TYR A 207 -18.02 -0.16 9.35
C TYR A 207 -19.25 0.35 10.09
N LEU A 208 -19.15 0.51 11.41
CA LEU A 208 -20.29 0.88 12.25
C LEU A 208 -20.54 2.38 12.30
N ILE A 209 -19.47 3.19 12.21
CA ILE A 209 -19.50 4.64 12.39
C ILE A 209 -19.29 5.33 11.04
N ASP A 210 -18.10 5.23 10.45
CA ASP A 210 -17.78 5.95 9.21
C ASP A 210 -18.77 5.66 8.10
N TRP A 211 -19.02 4.39 7.79
CA TRP A 211 -19.95 4.03 6.73
C TRP A 211 -21.36 4.59 6.97
N ALA A 212 -21.87 4.46 8.20
CA ALA A 212 -23.21 4.90 8.57
C ALA A 212 -23.35 6.42 8.44
N VAL A 213 -22.39 7.18 8.97
CA VAL A 213 -22.39 8.65 8.90
C VAL A 213 -22.29 9.12 7.46
N VAL A 214 -21.36 8.57 6.67
CA VAL A 214 -21.21 8.97 5.25
C VAL A 214 -22.47 8.63 4.46
N TYR A 215 -23.05 7.45 4.67
CA TYR A 215 -24.29 7.06 4.01
C TYR A 215 -25.43 8.02 4.38
N LEU A 216 -25.58 8.38 5.65
CA LEU A 216 -26.58 9.34 6.11
C LEU A 216 -26.36 10.71 5.49
N VAL A 217 -25.15 11.27 5.53
CA VAL A 217 -24.82 12.56 4.92
C VAL A 217 -25.12 12.56 3.42
N ALA A 218 -24.71 11.51 2.70
CA ALA A 218 -24.99 11.37 1.27
C ALA A 218 -26.51 11.34 0.99
N ARG A 219 -27.29 10.66 1.82
CA ARG A 219 -28.74 10.47 1.66
C ARG A 219 -29.57 11.68 2.09
N THR A 220 -29.24 12.31 3.22
CA THR A 220 -30.08 13.33 3.85
C THR A 220 -29.65 14.75 3.46
N VAL A 221 -28.35 15.03 3.51
CA VAL A 221 -27.80 16.37 3.24
C VAL A 221 -27.68 16.59 1.73
N PHE A 222 -27.05 15.66 1.02
CA PHE A 222 -26.80 15.78 -0.42
C PHE A 222 -27.86 15.12 -1.31
N LYS A 223 -28.83 14.43 -0.69
CA LYS A 223 -30.00 13.84 -1.35
C LYS A 223 -29.67 12.84 -2.48
N PHE A 224 -28.55 12.13 -2.37
CA PHE A 224 -28.23 11.04 -3.30
C PHE A 224 -29.25 9.90 -3.18
N ASN A 225 -29.52 9.23 -4.30
CA ASN A 225 -30.30 7.98 -4.27
C ASN A 225 -29.48 6.86 -3.58
N ARG A 226 -30.11 5.72 -3.24
CA ARG A 226 -29.41 4.63 -2.56
C ARG A 226 -28.32 4.00 -3.44
N GLU A 227 -28.57 3.94 -4.75
CA GLU A 227 -27.62 3.43 -5.75
C GLU A 227 -26.29 4.18 -5.73
N TRP A 228 -26.30 5.51 -5.54
CA TRP A 228 -25.10 6.33 -5.41
C TRP A 228 -24.56 6.38 -3.99
N ALA A 229 -25.44 6.46 -2.99
CA ALA A 229 -25.02 6.64 -1.60
C ALA A 229 -24.28 5.42 -1.03
N VAL A 230 -24.67 4.18 -1.40
CA VAL A 230 -24.03 2.96 -0.87
C VAL A 230 -22.59 2.80 -1.38
N PRO A 231 -22.29 2.87 -2.70
CA PRO A 231 -20.92 2.78 -3.19
C PRO A 231 -20.08 3.98 -2.76
N LEU A 232 -20.67 5.18 -2.69
CA LEU A 232 -19.99 6.38 -2.22
C LEU A 232 -19.58 6.26 -0.75
N ALA A 233 -20.51 5.85 0.13
CA ALA A 233 -20.20 5.62 1.54
C ALA A 233 -19.10 4.58 1.69
N SER A 234 -19.23 3.44 1.00
CA SER A 234 -18.25 2.35 1.07
C SER A 234 -16.87 2.76 0.56
N GLY A 235 -16.80 3.54 -0.53
CA GLY A 235 -15.54 4.04 -1.07
C GLY A 235 -14.90 5.11 -0.20
N ILE A 236 -15.68 5.96 0.47
CA ILE A 236 -15.15 6.98 1.36
C ILE A 236 -14.72 6.39 2.71
N SER A 237 -15.44 5.41 3.27
CA SER A 237 -15.16 4.92 4.62
C SER A 237 -14.20 3.74 4.68
N ILE A 238 -14.25 2.79 3.74
CA ILE A 238 -13.62 1.47 3.89
C ILE A 238 -12.24 1.43 3.19
N CYS A 239 -12.17 0.78 2.02
CA CYS A 239 -10.95 0.55 1.24
C CYS A 239 -10.97 1.20 -0.13
N GLY A 240 -11.82 2.22 -0.31
CA GLY A 240 -11.77 3.01 -1.52
C GLY A 240 -12.37 2.29 -2.72
N VAL A 241 -11.52 2.00 -3.71
CA VAL A 241 -11.90 1.46 -5.02
C VAL A 241 -12.54 0.09 -4.88
N SER A 242 -11.89 -0.83 -4.15
CA SER A 242 -12.39 -2.19 -3.94
C SER A 242 -13.76 -2.19 -3.26
N ALA A 243 -13.95 -1.34 -2.25
CA ALA A 243 -15.22 -1.20 -1.55
C ALA A 243 -16.34 -0.61 -2.43
N ALA A 244 -16.04 0.44 -3.20
CA ALA A 244 -17.01 1.04 -4.12
C ALA A 244 -17.48 0.03 -5.17
N ILE A 245 -16.55 -0.73 -5.76
CA ILE A 245 -16.86 -1.76 -6.76
C ILE A 245 -17.64 -2.92 -6.13
N ALA A 246 -17.19 -3.44 -4.99
CA ALA A 246 -17.83 -4.59 -4.34
C ALA A 246 -19.27 -4.27 -3.89
N THR A 247 -19.48 -3.10 -3.30
CA THR A 247 -20.80 -2.68 -2.83
C THR A 247 -21.70 -2.20 -3.96
N GLY A 248 -21.15 -1.57 -5.00
CA GLY A 248 -21.86 -1.29 -6.25
C GLY A 248 -22.36 -2.57 -6.93
N ALA A 249 -21.54 -3.60 -6.98
CA ALA A 249 -21.95 -4.91 -7.48
C ALA A 249 -23.00 -5.57 -6.58
N ALA A 250 -22.86 -5.46 -5.25
CA ALA A 250 -23.80 -6.03 -4.28
C ALA A 250 -25.23 -5.49 -4.42
N ILE A 251 -25.35 -4.19 -4.74
CA ILE A 251 -26.65 -3.54 -4.95
C ILE A 251 -27.05 -3.47 -6.42
N ARG A 252 -26.28 -4.09 -7.32
CA ARG A 252 -26.48 -4.06 -8.79
C ARG A 252 -26.57 -2.63 -9.36
N ALA A 253 -25.74 -1.72 -8.83
CA ALA A 253 -25.64 -0.36 -9.32
C ALA A 253 -25.16 -0.32 -10.78
N ARG A 254 -25.54 0.72 -11.51
CA ARG A 254 -25.00 0.95 -12.86
C ARG A 254 -23.47 1.06 -12.80
N PRO A 255 -22.72 0.47 -13.76
CA PRO A 255 -21.26 0.46 -13.73
C PRO A 255 -20.61 1.84 -13.60
N VAL A 256 -21.25 2.88 -14.12
CA VAL A 256 -20.78 4.26 -14.00
C VAL A 256 -20.62 4.69 -12.53
N VAL A 257 -21.49 4.25 -11.62
CA VAL A 257 -21.47 4.66 -10.21
C VAL A 257 -20.16 4.27 -9.52
N PRO A 258 -19.79 2.99 -9.41
CA PRO A 258 -18.54 2.60 -8.77
C PRO A 258 -17.31 3.11 -9.53
N ILE A 259 -17.36 3.28 -10.86
CA ILE A 259 -16.24 3.87 -11.64
C ILE A 259 -15.98 5.31 -11.23
N MET A 260 -17.04 6.12 -11.12
CA MET A 260 -16.93 7.54 -10.72
C MET A 260 -16.46 7.67 -9.27
N VAL A 261 -17.00 6.86 -8.36
CA VAL A 261 -16.54 6.85 -6.95
C VAL A 261 -15.07 6.44 -6.86
N SER A 262 -14.67 5.39 -7.59
CA SER A 262 -13.29 4.91 -7.60
C SER A 262 -12.32 5.98 -8.13
N SER A 263 -12.73 6.73 -9.16
CA SER A 263 -11.92 7.81 -9.73
C SER A 263 -11.70 8.95 -8.72
N LEU A 264 -12.73 9.32 -7.95
CA LEU A 264 -12.60 10.30 -6.86
C LEU A 264 -11.68 9.81 -5.75
N VAL A 265 -11.87 8.57 -5.30
CA VAL A 265 -11.07 7.95 -4.22
C VAL A 265 -9.59 8.04 -4.53
N VAL A 266 -9.16 7.67 -5.74
CA VAL A 266 -7.74 7.69 -6.13
C VAL A 266 -7.15 9.10 -5.98
N ILE A 267 -7.91 10.13 -6.33
CA ILE A 267 -7.46 11.52 -6.29
C ILE A 267 -7.32 12.01 -4.85
N PHE A 268 -8.33 11.76 -4.01
CA PHE A 268 -8.26 12.13 -2.60
C PHE A 268 -7.17 11.32 -1.88
N ALA A 269 -6.94 10.06 -2.25
CA ALA A 269 -5.86 9.26 -1.72
C ALA A 269 -4.47 9.85 -2.01
N VAL A 270 -4.28 10.51 -3.17
CA VAL A 270 -3.05 11.27 -3.44
C VAL A 270 -2.92 12.46 -2.49
N VAL A 271 -4.01 13.20 -2.26
CA VAL A 271 -4.01 14.34 -1.34
C VAL A 271 -3.72 13.88 0.09
N GLU A 272 -4.37 12.82 0.55
CA GLU A 272 -4.15 12.17 1.84
C GLU A 272 -2.68 11.77 2.02
N LEU A 273 -2.12 11.06 1.03
CA LEU A 273 -0.73 10.59 1.05
C LEU A 273 0.28 11.76 1.06
N LEU A 274 -0.02 12.86 0.38
CA LEU A 274 0.86 14.04 0.34
C LEU A 274 0.75 14.93 1.59
N LEU A 275 -0.35 14.89 2.34
CA LEU A 275 -0.58 15.79 3.46
C LEU A 275 -0.50 15.08 4.82
N LEU A 276 -1.21 13.97 5.00
CA LEU A 276 -1.38 13.34 6.31
C LEU A 276 -0.07 12.83 6.92
N PRO A 277 0.90 12.26 6.18
CA PRO A 277 2.17 11.86 6.78
C PRO A 277 2.95 13.00 7.43
N PHE A 278 2.94 14.18 6.81
CA PHE A 278 3.61 15.36 7.34
C PHE A 278 2.85 15.95 8.53
N ILE A 279 1.52 15.90 8.51
CA ILE A 279 0.71 16.27 9.67
C ILE A 279 0.96 15.30 10.84
N ALA A 280 1.05 14.01 10.58
CA ALA A 280 1.38 12.99 11.57
C ALA A 280 2.79 13.20 12.15
N GLN A 281 3.78 13.50 11.30
CA GLN A 281 5.11 13.88 11.78
C GLN A 281 5.09 15.18 12.60
N ALA A 282 4.28 16.17 12.22
CA ALA A 282 4.19 17.43 12.94
C ALA A 282 3.58 17.26 14.33
N LEU A 283 2.46 16.55 14.42
CA LEU A 283 1.59 16.50 15.61
C LEU A 283 1.76 15.23 16.46
N LEU A 284 2.12 14.10 15.86
CA LEU A 284 2.06 12.76 16.46
C LEU A 284 3.42 12.06 16.51
N TRP A 285 4.53 12.78 16.29
CA TRP A 285 5.86 12.17 16.34
C TRP A 285 6.21 11.63 17.74
N THR A 286 5.60 12.18 18.80
CA THR A 286 5.66 11.65 20.17
C THR A 286 4.67 10.51 20.41
N GLU A 287 3.74 10.23 19.52
CA GLU A 287 2.78 9.11 19.61
C GLU A 287 2.89 8.23 18.35
N PRO A 288 4.06 7.59 18.12
CA PRO A 288 4.39 6.92 16.87
C PRO A 288 3.38 5.85 16.45
N MET A 289 2.86 5.05 17.39
CA MET A 289 1.90 3.99 17.06
C MET A 289 0.52 4.56 16.67
N VAL A 290 0.13 5.69 17.25
CA VAL A 290 -1.07 6.45 16.85
C VAL A 290 -0.87 7.02 15.45
N ALA A 291 0.30 7.61 15.17
CA ALA A 291 0.63 8.15 13.85
C ALA A 291 0.53 7.08 12.75
N GLY A 292 1.04 5.89 13.04
CA GLY A 292 0.95 4.73 12.15
C GLY A 292 -0.49 4.27 11.92
N ASP A 293 -1.22 3.96 12.98
CA ASP A 293 -2.59 3.46 12.89
C ASP A 293 -3.53 4.45 12.19
N TRP A 294 -3.33 5.75 12.45
CA TRP A 294 -4.12 6.82 11.84
C TRP A 294 -4.05 6.78 10.31
N MET A 295 -2.89 6.41 9.73
CA MET A 295 -2.77 6.23 8.28
C MET A 295 -3.63 5.07 7.77
N GLY A 296 -3.69 3.96 8.52
CA GLY A 296 -4.53 2.81 8.18
C GLY A 296 -6.04 3.11 8.21
N LEU A 297 -6.47 3.96 9.15
CA LEU A 297 -7.89 4.32 9.33
C LEU A 297 -8.32 5.50 8.44
N ALA A 298 -7.48 6.53 8.29
CA ALA A 298 -7.85 7.76 7.59
C ALA A 298 -7.66 7.65 6.07
N VAL A 299 -6.63 6.93 5.59
CA VAL A 299 -6.28 6.89 4.17
C VAL A 299 -7.03 5.76 3.45
N LYS A 300 -7.69 6.09 2.34
CA LYS A 300 -8.78 5.23 1.86
C LYS A 300 -8.41 4.17 0.85
N THR A 301 -7.33 4.31 0.09
CA THR A 301 -6.84 3.19 -0.75
C THR A 301 -5.81 2.36 0.00
N ASP A 302 -5.78 1.05 -0.26
CA ASP A 302 -4.81 0.12 0.33
C ASP A 302 -3.39 0.56 -0.04
N GLY A 303 -3.23 0.93 -1.31
CA GLY A 303 -2.11 1.67 -1.88
C GLY A 303 -1.63 2.79 -0.98
N ALA A 304 -2.46 3.82 -0.83
CA ALA A 304 -2.06 5.04 -0.14
C ALA A 304 -1.94 4.87 1.39
N ALA A 305 -2.71 3.99 2.02
CA ALA A 305 -2.69 3.80 3.47
C ALA A 305 -1.41 3.14 3.96
N ILE A 306 -0.98 2.08 3.27
CA ILE A 306 0.26 1.38 3.63
C ILE A 306 1.47 2.23 3.22
N ALA A 307 1.37 2.89 2.07
CA ALA A 307 2.32 3.91 1.60
C ALA A 307 2.55 5.03 2.62
N SER A 308 1.47 5.66 3.08
CA SER A 308 1.52 6.73 4.07
C SER A 308 2.02 6.20 5.41
N GLY A 309 1.66 4.98 5.81
CA GLY A 309 2.24 4.30 6.98
C GLY A 309 3.76 4.12 6.88
N ALA A 310 4.29 3.75 5.70
CA ALA A 310 5.72 3.66 5.46
C ALA A 310 6.42 5.03 5.51
N ILE A 311 5.80 6.06 4.93
CA ILE A 311 6.31 7.45 5.00
C ILE A 311 6.28 7.95 6.46
N VAL A 312 5.21 7.71 7.19
CA VAL A 312 5.10 8.08 8.61
C VAL A 312 6.14 7.35 9.46
N ASP A 313 6.37 6.05 9.21
CA ASP A 313 7.44 5.30 9.88
C ASP A 313 8.79 6.00 9.70
N ALA A 314 9.16 6.32 8.46
CA ALA A 314 10.37 7.07 8.13
C ALA A 314 10.42 8.46 8.81
N LEU A 315 9.41 9.30 8.59
CA LEU A 315 9.38 10.69 9.04
C LEU A 315 9.37 10.82 10.57
N VAL A 316 8.61 9.96 11.25
CA VAL A 316 8.51 9.97 12.72
C VAL A 316 9.78 9.45 13.35
N ARG A 317 10.38 8.36 12.83
CA ARG A 317 11.68 7.87 13.31
C ARG A 317 12.77 8.93 13.15
N ALA A 318 12.84 9.57 11.99
CA ALA A 318 13.80 10.62 11.70
C ALA A 318 13.66 11.84 12.62
N LYS A 319 12.42 12.22 12.95
CA LYS A 319 12.15 13.33 13.88
C LYS A 319 12.40 12.97 15.34
N ALA A 320 11.99 11.78 15.79
CA ALA A 320 12.27 11.30 17.15
C ALA A 320 13.78 11.22 17.42
N LEU A 321 14.54 10.76 16.43
CA LEU A 321 15.99 10.80 16.46
C LEU A 321 16.54 12.23 16.56
N ALA A 322 16.11 13.13 15.68
CA ALA A 322 16.63 14.50 15.65
C ALA A 322 16.31 15.32 16.91
N MET A 323 15.14 15.09 17.51
CA MET A 323 14.66 15.90 18.64
C MET A 323 15.01 15.29 20.01
N GLU A 324 14.94 13.97 20.15
CA GLU A 324 15.08 13.28 21.44
C GLU A 324 16.23 12.25 21.45
N GLY A 325 16.93 12.03 20.33
CA GLY A 325 17.98 11.01 20.23
C GLY A 325 17.45 9.57 20.27
N ILE A 326 16.14 9.37 20.09
CA ILE A 326 15.51 8.05 20.20
C ILE A 326 15.59 7.29 18.87
N HIS A 327 16.28 6.16 18.87
CA HIS A 327 16.36 5.26 17.73
C HIS A 327 15.26 4.19 17.78
N TYR A 328 14.09 4.49 17.22
CA TYR A 328 13.04 3.49 17.02
C TYR A 328 13.39 2.51 15.89
N GLN A 329 13.00 1.26 16.05
CA GLN A 329 13.16 0.23 15.01
C GLN A 329 12.21 0.48 13.82
N GLU A 330 12.74 0.30 12.62
CA GLU A 330 11.99 0.39 11.36
C GLU A 330 10.86 -0.64 11.26
N GLY A 331 9.75 -0.22 10.64
CA GLY A 331 8.62 -1.05 10.27
C GLY A 331 7.56 -1.23 11.36
N TRP A 332 7.86 -0.90 12.62
CA TRP A 332 6.91 -1.00 13.73
C TRP A 332 5.81 0.08 13.67
N ILE A 333 6.09 1.25 13.10
CA ILE A 333 5.09 2.32 12.95
C ILE A 333 4.19 2.05 11.75
N MET A 334 4.71 1.42 10.70
CA MET A 334 3.93 0.97 9.54
C MET A 334 3.01 -0.23 9.87
N MET A 335 3.35 -1.03 10.88
CA MET A 335 2.62 -2.26 11.21
C MET A 335 1.16 -2.01 11.64
N PRO A 336 0.82 -1.05 12.53
CA PRO A 336 -0.56 -0.67 12.80
C PRO A 336 -1.32 -0.23 11.55
N ALA A 337 -0.73 0.62 10.69
CA ALA A 337 -1.35 1.07 9.44
C ALA A 337 -1.76 -0.12 8.55
N THR A 338 -0.83 -1.06 8.36
CA THR A 338 -1.03 -2.26 7.55
C THR A 338 -2.08 -3.17 8.17
N THR A 339 -2.00 -3.38 9.48
CA THR A 339 -2.89 -4.27 10.23
C THR A 339 -4.34 -3.80 10.16
N SER A 340 -4.58 -2.54 10.52
CA SER A 340 -5.91 -1.95 10.48
C SER A 340 -6.47 -1.99 9.06
N LYS A 341 -5.64 -1.70 8.04
CA LYS A 341 -6.08 -1.76 6.65
C LYS A 341 -6.43 -3.16 6.16
N ILE A 342 -5.60 -4.15 6.45
CA ILE A 342 -5.87 -5.56 6.12
C ILE A 342 -7.17 -6.05 6.77
N PHE A 343 -7.43 -5.68 8.03
CA PHE A 343 -8.69 -6.04 8.68
C PHE A 343 -9.88 -5.34 8.03
N ILE A 344 -9.74 -4.06 7.68
CA ILE A 344 -10.74 -3.36 6.88
C ILE A 344 -11.01 -4.15 5.57
N ASP A 345 -9.99 -4.57 4.83
CA ASP A 345 -10.18 -5.35 3.60
C ASP A 345 -10.75 -6.75 3.82
N PHE A 346 -10.49 -7.37 4.96
CA PHE A 346 -11.12 -8.64 5.32
C PHE A 346 -12.64 -8.50 5.47
N PHE A 347 -13.09 -7.42 6.13
CA PHE A 347 -14.51 -7.19 6.40
C PHE A 347 -15.32 -6.78 5.15
N ILE A 348 -14.69 -6.34 4.04
CA ILE A 348 -15.45 -5.90 2.86
C ILE A 348 -16.25 -7.04 2.23
N GLY A 349 -15.73 -8.27 2.28
CA GLY A 349 -16.44 -9.44 1.78
C GLY A 349 -17.71 -9.72 2.59
N ILE A 350 -17.62 -9.57 3.91
CA ILE A 350 -18.75 -9.72 4.84
C ILE A 350 -19.75 -8.58 4.60
N TRP A 351 -19.28 -7.35 4.47
CA TRP A 351 -20.12 -6.19 4.27
C TRP A 351 -20.86 -6.22 2.93
N ALA A 352 -20.19 -6.59 1.85
CA ALA A 352 -20.80 -6.77 0.54
C ALA A 352 -21.90 -7.85 0.56
N PHE A 353 -21.71 -8.91 1.35
CA PHE A 353 -22.72 -9.94 1.56
C PHE A 353 -23.94 -9.42 2.31
N VAL A 354 -23.73 -8.71 3.44
CA VAL A 354 -24.81 -8.08 4.22
C VAL A 354 -25.62 -7.13 3.34
N LEU A 355 -24.95 -6.26 2.57
CA LEU A 355 -25.62 -5.34 1.65
C LEU A 355 -26.40 -6.08 0.56
N ALA A 356 -25.84 -7.15 -0.01
CA ALA A 356 -26.53 -7.96 -1.02
C ALA A 356 -27.82 -8.58 -0.44
N ILE A 357 -27.78 -9.13 0.78
CA ILE A 357 -28.96 -9.67 1.46
C ILE A 357 -30.00 -8.58 1.66
N ILE A 358 -29.62 -7.43 2.22
CA ILE A 358 -30.55 -6.32 2.48
C ILE A 358 -31.17 -5.85 1.17
N TRP A 359 -30.37 -5.72 0.11
CA TRP A 359 -30.86 -5.24 -1.19
C TRP A 359 -31.84 -6.23 -1.82
N CYS A 360 -31.48 -7.51 -1.87
CA CYS A 360 -32.32 -8.56 -2.44
C CYS A 360 -33.59 -8.82 -1.61
N SER A 361 -33.54 -8.71 -0.29
CA SER A 361 -34.68 -9.06 0.59
C SER A 361 -35.59 -7.90 0.98
N LYS A 362 -35.09 -6.66 1.01
CA LYS A 362 -35.84 -5.49 1.51
C LYS A 362 -35.98 -4.34 0.52
N ILE A 363 -35.17 -4.29 -0.55
CA ILE A 363 -35.17 -3.14 -1.48
C ILE A 363 -35.72 -3.53 -2.85
N GLU A 364 -35.13 -4.54 -3.51
CA GLU A 364 -35.53 -4.94 -4.87
C GLU A 364 -36.25 -6.29 -4.97
N CYS A 365 -36.39 -7.04 -3.86
CA CYS A 365 -37.15 -8.31 -3.79
C CYS A 365 -36.91 -9.27 -4.97
N ARG A 366 -35.66 -9.41 -5.44
CA ARG A 366 -35.30 -10.28 -6.58
C ARG A 366 -34.03 -11.09 -6.31
N GLY A 367 -34.23 -12.37 -5.98
CA GLY A 367 -33.22 -13.45 -6.07
C GLY A 367 -32.36 -13.69 -4.82
N GLU A 368 -31.85 -14.93 -4.71
CA GLU A 368 -30.95 -15.38 -3.64
C GLU A 368 -29.51 -14.93 -3.87
N VAL A 369 -28.80 -14.58 -2.77
CA VAL A 369 -27.37 -14.24 -2.81
C VAL A 369 -26.54 -15.53 -2.77
N LYS A 370 -25.73 -15.77 -3.80
CA LYS A 370 -24.89 -16.98 -3.87
C LYS A 370 -23.54 -16.77 -3.19
N ALA A 371 -23.07 -17.77 -2.44
CA ALA A 371 -21.76 -17.75 -1.78
C ALA A 371 -20.58 -17.54 -2.77
N VAL A 372 -20.74 -17.98 -4.01
CA VAL A 372 -19.77 -17.75 -5.10
C VAL A 372 -19.56 -16.26 -5.36
N GLU A 373 -20.61 -15.42 -5.26
CA GLU A 373 -20.47 -13.97 -5.44
C GLU A 373 -19.63 -13.32 -4.34
N ILE A 374 -19.69 -13.86 -3.12
CA ILE A 374 -18.84 -13.41 -2.00
C ILE A 374 -17.40 -13.78 -2.28
N TRP A 375 -17.17 -15.02 -2.71
CA TRP A 375 -15.83 -15.49 -3.05
C TRP A 375 -15.23 -14.70 -4.21
N GLU A 376 -15.98 -14.40 -5.26
CA GLU A 376 -15.47 -13.58 -6.38
C GLU A 376 -15.10 -12.15 -5.95
N ARG A 377 -15.73 -11.61 -4.91
CA ARG A 377 -15.52 -10.24 -4.41
C ARG A 377 -14.49 -10.12 -3.30
N PHE A 378 -14.22 -11.20 -2.56
CA PHE A 378 -13.28 -11.17 -1.44
C PHE A 378 -11.85 -10.88 -1.93
N PRO A 379 -11.12 -9.90 -1.35
CA PRO A 379 -9.76 -9.57 -1.78
C PRO A 379 -8.79 -10.74 -1.54
N LYS A 380 -8.28 -11.32 -2.62
CA LYS A 380 -7.39 -12.48 -2.63
C LYS A 380 -6.00 -12.14 -2.12
N PHE A 381 -5.52 -10.92 -2.34
CA PHE A 381 -4.25 -10.48 -1.77
C PHE A 381 -4.24 -10.55 -0.23
N VAL A 382 -5.38 -10.34 0.45
CA VAL A 382 -5.51 -10.49 1.92
C VAL A 382 -5.20 -11.92 2.35
N LEU A 383 -5.65 -12.93 1.58
CA LEU A 383 -5.29 -14.33 1.84
C LEU A 383 -3.79 -14.56 1.72
N GLY A 384 -3.15 -13.95 0.71
CA GLY A 384 -1.71 -14.02 0.53
C GLY A 384 -0.93 -13.37 1.67
N TYR A 385 -1.37 -12.18 2.11
CA TYR A 385 -0.82 -11.52 3.30
C TYR A 385 -0.94 -12.42 4.54
N MET A 386 -2.14 -12.92 4.84
CA MET A 386 -2.37 -13.76 6.02
C MET A 386 -1.55 -15.06 5.96
N LEU A 387 -1.47 -15.69 4.79
CA LEU A 387 -0.70 -16.90 4.59
C LEU A 387 0.80 -16.66 4.83
N THR A 388 1.38 -15.67 4.16
CA THR A 388 2.81 -15.37 4.31
C THR A 388 3.15 -14.90 5.73
N PHE A 389 2.28 -14.10 6.35
CA PHE A 389 2.41 -13.67 7.74
C PHE A 389 2.41 -14.84 8.71
N VAL A 390 1.39 -15.71 8.66
CA VAL A 390 1.26 -16.83 9.59
C VAL A 390 2.41 -17.83 9.40
N LEU A 391 2.79 -18.13 8.15
CA LEU A 391 3.89 -19.05 7.87
C LEU A 391 5.21 -18.53 8.43
N LEU A 392 5.55 -17.25 8.20
CA LEU A 392 6.81 -16.68 8.68
C LEU A 392 6.79 -16.45 10.18
N LEU A 393 5.64 -16.10 10.76
CA LEU A 393 5.49 -16.00 12.20
C LEU A 393 5.71 -17.37 12.86
N ALA A 394 4.98 -18.40 12.43
CA ALA A 394 5.08 -19.75 12.99
C ALA A 394 6.51 -20.30 12.86
N PHE A 395 7.15 -20.08 11.70
CA PHE A 395 8.54 -20.47 11.51
C PHE A 395 9.49 -19.69 12.43
N SER A 396 9.36 -18.36 12.51
CA SER A 396 10.24 -17.52 13.31
C SER A 396 10.14 -17.80 14.82
N LEU A 397 8.99 -18.31 15.28
CA LEU A 397 8.80 -18.73 16.68
C LEU A 397 9.40 -20.09 17.01
N SER A 398 9.81 -20.88 16.01
CA SER A 398 10.34 -22.23 16.25
C SER A 398 11.72 -22.23 16.91
N SER A 399 12.59 -21.27 16.57
CA SER A 399 13.88 -21.08 17.22
C SER A 399 14.49 -19.69 16.92
N PRO A 400 15.46 -19.21 17.72
CA PRO A 400 16.20 -17.98 17.42
C PRO A 400 16.94 -18.02 16.07
N GLU A 401 17.46 -19.18 15.67
CA GLU A 401 18.09 -19.40 14.36
C GLU A 401 17.08 -19.27 13.23
N ALA A 402 15.86 -19.80 13.44
CA ALA A 402 14.76 -19.67 12.50
C ALA A 402 14.37 -18.19 12.30
N LEU A 403 14.29 -17.40 13.37
CA LEU A 403 14.09 -15.96 13.28
C LEU A 403 15.20 -15.26 12.48
N LYS A 404 16.48 -15.60 12.73
CA LYS A 404 17.61 -15.03 11.97
C LYS A 404 17.52 -15.37 10.48
N ALA A 405 17.20 -16.61 10.15
CA ALA A 405 17.01 -17.03 8.77
C ALA A 405 15.81 -16.33 8.12
N ALA A 406 14.72 -16.12 8.88
CA ALA A 406 13.53 -15.42 8.42
C ALA A 406 13.83 -13.95 8.11
N LYS A 407 14.64 -13.27 8.93
CA LYS A 407 15.13 -11.92 8.63
C LYS A 407 15.98 -11.88 7.36
N GLY A 408 16.84 -12.87 7.14
CA GLY A 408 17.62 -13.00 5.90
C GLY A 408 16.76 -13.21 4.66
N ALA A 409 15.75 -14.08 4.76
CA ALA A 409 14.78 -14.36 3.69
C ALA A 409 13.94 -13.12 3.35
N THR A 410 13.36 -12.50 4.38
CA THR A 410 12.49 -11.32 4.22
C THR A 410 13.25 -10.12 3.69
N SER A 411 14.52 -9.91 4.07
CA SER A 411 15.37 -8.85 3.49
C SER A 411 15.56 -9.00 1.97
N GLN A 412 15.70 -10.23 1.46
CA GLN A 412 15.79 -10.46 0.01
C GLN A 412 14.49 -10.15 -0.71
N MET A 413 13.35 -10.53 -0.11
CA MET A 413 12.03 -10.22 -0.67
C MET A 413 11.73 -8.72 -0.62
N ASP A 414 12.22 -8.04 0.43
CA ASP A 414 11.93 -6.63 0.71
C ASP A 414 12.39 -5.71 -0.42
N ALA A 415 13.52 -6.00 -1.06
CA ALA A 415 14.01 -5.22 -2.19
C ALA A 415 12.98 -5.18 -3.34
N PHE A 416 12.30 -6.29 -3.62
CA PHE A 416 11.26 -6.34 -4.64
C PHE A 416 9.96 -5.70 -4.15
N ARG A 417 9.62 -5.87 -2.87
CA ARG A 417 8.46 -5.20 -2.23
C ARG A 417 8.56 -3.68 -2.37
N VAL A 418 9.71 -3.12 -2.02
CA VAL A 418 9.99 -1.67 -2.11
C VAL A 418 9.90 -1.19 -3.56
N LEU A 419 10.37 -1.98 -4.52
CA LEU A 419 10.24 -1.66 -5.95
C LEU A 419 8.77 -1.63 -6.41
N PHE A 420 7.95 -2.58 -5.96
CA PHE A 420 6.51 -2.52 -6.18
C PHE A 420 5.85 -1.32 -5.49
N PHE A 421 6.28 -0.96 -4.29
CA PHE A 421 5.82 0.28 -3.63
C PHE A 421 6.16 1.48 -4.49
N VAL A 422 7.42 1.74 -4.84
CA VAL A 422 7.76 2.95 -5.61
C VAL A 422 7.06 3.01 -6.97
N MET A 423 6.88 1.87 -7.66
CA MET A 423 6.08 1.81 -8.89
C MET A 423 4.60 2.11 -8.65
N THR A 424 4.03 1.66 -7.53
CA THR A 424 2.66 2.02 -7.13
C THR A 424 2.52 3.53 -7.05
N PHE A 425 3.40 4.21 -6.31
CA PHE A 425 3.30 5.65 -6.09
C PHE A 425 3.45 6.43 -7.39
N PHE A 426 4.43 6.04 -8.20
CA PHE A 426 4.62 6.62 -9.51
C PHE A 426 3.37 6.46 -10.38
N THR A 427 2.82 5.25 -10.47
CA THR A 427 1.65 4.99 -11.31
C THR A 427 0.36 5.60 -10.77
N ILE A 428 0.18 5.71 -9.45
CA ILE A 428 -0.88 6.52 -8.82
C ILE A 428 -0.78 7.98 -9.31
N GLY A 429 0.43 8.55 -9.32
CA GLY A 429 0.65 9.90 -9.84
C GLY A 429 0.28 10.04 -11.31
N VAL A 430 0.68 9.07 -12.15
CA VAL A 430 0.41 9.08 -13.60
C VAL A 430 -1.10 9.05 -13.91
N ILE A 431 -1.90 8.25 -13.18
CA ILE A 431 -3.35 8.18 -13.40
C ILE A 431 -4.12 9.36 -12.81
N SER A 432 -3.50 10.11 -11.89
CA SER A 432 -4.15 11.22 -11.18
C SER A 432 -4.22 12.48 -12.06
N ASN A 433 -5.21 12.51 -12.95
CA ASN A 433 -5.45 13.63 -13.86
C ASN A 433 -6.51 14.59 -13.30
N PHE A 434 -6.06 15.71 -12.74
CA PHE A 434 -6.96 16.69 -12.13
C PHE A 434 -7.83 17.43 -13.16
N ARG A 435 -7.39 17.56 -14.42
CA ARG A 435 -8.21 18.22 -15.47
C ARG A 435 -9.43 17.37 -15.82
N LYS A 436 -9.23 16.05 -15.92
CA LYS A 436 -10.31 15.10 -16.18
C LYS A 436 -11.35 15.11 -15.07
N LEU A 437 -10.91 15.21 -13.81
CA LEU A 437 -11.78 15.35 -12.64
C LEU A 437 -12.74 16.55 -12.75
N TRP A 438 -12.21 17.73 -13.11
CA TRP A 438 -13.01 18.94 -13.28
C TRP A 438 -13.99 18.80 -14.45
N ALA A 439 -13.58 18.15 -15.54
CA ALA A 439 -14.42 17.92 -16.71
C ALA A 439 -15.56 16.92 -16.48
N GLU A 440 -15.39 15.98 -15.55
CA GLU A 440 -16.39 14.96 -15.22
C GLU A 440 -17.60 15.50 -14.40
N GLY A 441 -17.64 16.79 -14.07
CA GLY A 441 -18.83 17.44 -13.51
C GLY A 441 -19.21 16.99 -12.09
N ILE A 442 -18.24 16.48 -11.33
CA ILE A 442 -18.46 15.70 -10.11
C ILE A 442 -18.63 16.54 -8.83
N GLY A 443 -18.88 17.85 -8.95
CA GLY A 443 -18.80 18.80 -7.82
C GLY A 443 -19.58 18.37 -6.57
N LYS A 444 -20.76 17.76 -6.72
CA LYS A 444 -21.53 17.24 -5.58
C LYS A 444 -20.91 16.01 -4.90
N LEU A 445 -20.44 15.01 -5.66
CA LEU A 445 -19.79 13.85 -5.02
C LEU A 445 -18.44 14.26 -4.42
N ALA A 446 -17.68 15.13 -5.09
CA ALA A 446 -16.43 15.66 -4.57
C ALA A 446 -16.66 16.45 -3.26
N ALA A 447 -17.75 17.22 -3.16
CA ALA A 447 -18.12 17.92 -1.93
C ALA A 447 -18.49 16.96 -0.79
N VAL A 448 -19.27 15.89 -1.06
CA VAL A 448 -19.54 14.85 -0.05
C VAL A 448 -18.23 14.22 0.40
N TYR A 449 -17.37 13.84 -0.55
CA TYR A 449 -16.09 13.21 -0.26
C TYR A 449 -15.22 14.11 0.62
N LEU A 450 -15.05 15.37 0.24
CA LEU A 450 -14.23 16.33 0.97
C LEU A 450 -14.78 16.59 2.38
N LEU A 451 -16.09 16.80 2.51
CA LEU A 451 -16.74 17.04 3.80
C LEU A 451 -16.62 15.82 4.72
N CYS A 452 -16.97 14.64 4.23
CA CYS A 452 -16.95 13.43 5.03
C CYS A 452 -15.51 13.01 5.38
N LEU A 453 -14.59 13.07 4.43
CA LEU A 453 -13.21 12.69 4.67
C LEU A 453 -12.54 13.65 5.65
N PHE A 454 -12.37 14.92 5.26
CA PHE A 454 -11.58 15.88 6.04
C PHE A 454 -12.36 16.50 7.21
N GLY A 455 -13.69 16.50 7.16
CA GLY A 455 -14.53 17.02 8.23
C GLY A 455 -14.89 15.99 9.30
N PHE A 456 -14.77 14.69 9.01
CA PHE A 456 -15.20 13.64 9.93
C PHE A 456 -14.18 12.51 10.03
N ILE A 457 -13.99 11.73 8.97
CA ILE A 457 -13.24 10.46 9.02
C ILE A 457 -11.80 10.63 9.47
N VAL A 458 -11.10 11.65 8.94
CA VAL A 458 -9.71 11.93 9.33
C VAL A 458 -9.60 12.15 10.84
N TRP A 459 -10.59 12.79 11.47
CA TRP A 459 -10.57 13.08 12.89
C TRP A 459 -11.05 11.91 13.75
N VAL A 460 -12.06 11.18 13.28
CA VAL A 460 -12.54 9.99 13.98
C VAL A 460 -11.47 8.90 13.94
N GLY A 461 -10.85 8.65 12.79
CA GLY A 461 -9.70 7.76 12.68
C GLY A 461 -8.58 8.16 13.65
N LEU A 462 -8.27 9.45 13.77
CA LEU A 462 -7.27 9.92 14.73
C LEU A 462 -7.67 9.64 16.18
N LEU A 463 -8.93 9.92 16.54
CA LEU A 463 -9.48 9.68 17.88
C LEU A 463 -9.41 8.20 18.24
N ILE A 464 -9.80 7.32 17.31
CA ILE A 464 -9.79 5.87 17.48
C ILE A 464 -8.34 5.37 17.62
N SER A 465 -7.42 5.85 16.78
CA SER A 465 -6.00 5.54 16.91
C SER A 465 -5.46 5.97 18.27
N TYR A 466 -5.87 7.12 18.81
CA TYR A 466 -5.52 7.54 20.17
C TYR A 466 -6.09 6.60 21.24
N ILE A 467 -7.37 6.24 21.14
CA ILE A 467 -8.02 5.34 22.12
C ILE A 467 -7.29 4.00 22.21
N PHE A 468 -6.86 3.46 21.08
CA PHE A 468 -6.25 2.13 21.05
C PHE A 468 -4.73 2.15 21.24
N PHE A 469 -4.01 3.12 20.67
CA PHE A 469 -2.54 3.09 20.57
C PHE A 469 -1.80 4.15 21.38
N HIS A 470 -2.49 5.05 22.08
CA HIS A 470 -1.82 6.07 22.90
C HIS A 470 -0.89 5.45 23.96
N GLY A 471 0.30 6.03 24.09
CA GLY A 471 1.32 5.60 25.04
C GLY A 471 2.11 4.34 24.61
N ILE A 472 1.74 3.69 23.51
CA ILE A 472 2.48 2.56 22.97
C ILE A 472 3.63 3.09 22.11
N LYS A 473 4.85 2.57 22.34
CA LYS A 473 6.05 2.97 21.62
C LYS A 473 6.65 1.79 20.84
N PRO A 474 7.25 2.04 19.66
CA PRO A 474 8.08 1.06 18.99
C PRO A 474 9.25 0.64 19.86
N PRO A 475 9.74 -0.61 19.71
CA PRO A 475 11.02 -1.03 20.28
C PRO A 475 12.17 -0.15 19.79
N LEU A 476 13.18 0.02 20.65
CA LEU A 476 14.40 0.73 20.30
C LEU A 476 15.37 -0.19 19.54
N VAL A 477 16.17 0.40 18.65
CA VAL A 477 17.30 -0.29 18.03
C VAL A 477 18.30 -0.58 19.15
N VAL A 478 18.52 -1.86 19.43
CA VAL A 478 19.58 -2.28 20.38
C VAL A 478 20.88 -2.29 19.58
N GLY A 479 21.83 -1.45 20.00
CA GLY A 479 23.18 -1.36 19.42
C GLY A 479 24.02 -2.60 19.71
#